data_AF-A0A4Q5T140-F1
#
_entry.id   AF-A0A4Q5T140-F1
#
_cell.length_a   1.000
_cell.length_b   1.000
_cell.length_c   1.000
_cell.angle_alpha   90.00
_cell.angle_beta   90.00
_cell.angle_gamma   90.00
#
_symmetry.space_group_name_H-M   'P 1'
#
loop_
_entity.id
_entity.type
_entity.pdbx_description
1 polymer ?
#
loop_
_entity_poly.entity_id
_entity_poly.type
_entity_poly.pdbx_seq_one_letter_code
_entity_poly.pdbx_strand_id
1 'polypeptide(L)' 'CDNLHERLRRHLSDHKGFTGSIADWKLAYFEPYPSKTEAYARERQIKGWKSRVRIEQLVTGR' A
#
# COMPACT_ATOMS: atom_id res chain seq x y z
N CYS A 1 5.89 -14.74 -3.49
CA CYS A 1 5.13 -13.93 -2.50
C CYS A 1 6.06 -12.82 -2.05
N ASP A 2 5.87 -11.59 -2.50
CA ASP A 2 6.71 -10.46 -2.07
C ASP A 2 6.48 -10.22 -0.58
N ASN A 3 7.53 -10.38 0.23
CA ASN A 3 7.44 -10.21 1.66
C ASN A 3 7.14 -8.73 1.98
N LEU A 4 6.00 -8.46 2.63
CA LEU A 4 5.55 -7.13 3.00
C LEU A 4 6.62 -6.36 3.80
N HIS A 5 7.33 -7.04 4.69
CA HIS A 5 8.41 -6.45 5.48
C HIS A 5 9.61 -6.05 4.62
N GLU A 6 9.96 -6.84 3.62
CA GLU A 6 11.07 -6.51 2.73
C GLU A 6 10.72 -5.29 1.85
N ARG A 7 9.47 -5.22 1.37
CA ARG A 7 8.97 -4.04 0.64
C ARG A 7 9.01 -2.79 1.49
N LEU A 8 8.55 -2.87 2.75
CA LEU A 8 8.57 -1.75 3.68
C LEU A 8 10.00 -1.32 4.00
N ARG A 9 10.91 -2.26 4.26
CA ARG A 9 12.33 -1.99 4.49
C ARG A 9 12.94 -1.24 3.32
N ARG A 10 12.69 -1.66 2.08
CA ARG A 10 13.20 -0.97 0.87
C ARG A 10 12.64 0.45 0.72
N HIS A 11 11.37 0.68 1.05
CA HIS A 11 10.77 2.03 1.02
C HIS A 11 11.30 2.95 2.12
N LEU A 12 11.64 2.40 3.29
CA LEU A 12 12.22 3.15 4.42
C LEU A 12 13.74 3.31 4.34
N SER A 13 14.40 2.59 3.45
CA SER A 13 15.84 2.72 3.23
C SER A 13 16.10 3.84 2.24
N ASP A 14 17.09 4.69 2.51
CA ASP A 14 17.53 5.71 1.59
C ASP A 14 18.01 5.06 0.28
N HIS A 15 17.34 5.38 -0.82
CA HIS A 15 17.69 4.90 -2.15
C HIS A 15 17.31 5.95 -3.19
N LYS A 16 18.07 6.00 -4.30
CA LYS A 16 17.74 6.88 -5.42
C LYS A 16 16.41 6.47 -6.05
N GLY A 17 15.33 7.18 -5.72
CA GLY A 17 13.98 6.93 -6.20
C GLY A 17 12.95 7.92 -5.65
N PHE A 18 11.74 7.89 -6.19
CA PHE A 18 10.66 8.84 -5.85
C PHE A 18 10.22 8.78 -4.37
N THR A 19 10.46 7.67 -3.68
CA THR A 19 10.03 7.41 -2.29
C THR A 19 11.18 7.33 -1.30
N GLY A 20 12.44 7.37 -1.74
CA GLY A 20 13.61 7.14 -0.89
C GLY A 20 14.13 8.38 -0.12
N SER A 21 13.69 9.58 -0.48
CA SER A 21 14.13 10.83 0.17
C SER A 21 13.40 11.15 1.48
N ILE A 22 12.25 10.53 1.73
CA ILE A 22 11.41 10.76 2.91
C ILE A 22 11.13 9.41 3.56
N ALA A 23 11.77 9.12 4.70
CA ALA A 23 11.72 7.82 5.37
C ALA A 23 10.58 7.71 6.42
N ASP A 24 9.49 8.47 6.26
CA ASP A 24 8.39 8.53 7.24
C ASP A 24 7.18 7.65 6.87
N TRP A 25 7.34 6.73 5.93
CA TRP A 25 6.24 5.89 5.44
C TRP A 25 5.73 4.94 6.53
N LYS A 26 4.47 5.11 6.95
CA LYS A 26 3.79 4.17 7.86
C LYS A 26 2.78 3.34 7.07
N LEU A 27 2.76 2.03 7.32
CA LEU A 27 1.76 1.13 6.74
C LEU A 27 0.43 1.36 7.45
N ALA A 28 -0.52 2.04 6.78
CA ALA A 28 -1.83 2.34 7.33
C ALA A 28 -2.85 1.20 7.14
N TYR A 29 -2.69 0.39 6.08
CA TYR A 29 -3.65 -0.66 5.73
C TYR A 29 -2.98 -1.74 4.86
N PHE A 30 -3.33 -3.00 5.11
CA PHE A 30 -2.98 -4.13 4.23
C PHE A 30 -4.08 -5.20 4.25
N GLU A 31 -4.31 -5.85 3.12
CA GLU A 31 -5.25 -6.97 2.96
C GLU A 31 -4.49 -8.14 2.31
N PRO A 32 -4.47 -9.34 2.93
CA PRO A 32 -3.94 -10.53 2.28
C PRO A 32 -4.94 -11.07 1.26
N TYR A 33 -4.43 -11.47 0.09
CA TYR A 33 -5.21 -12.12 -0.96
C TYR A 33 -4.58 -13.45 -1.35
N PRO A 34 -5.39 -14.48 -1.67
CA PRO A 34 -4.86 -15.79 -2.02
C PRO A 34 -4.22 -15.82 -3.42
N SER A 35 -4.64 -14.93 -4.33
CA SER A 35 -4.04 -14.81 -5.67
C SER A 35 -3.53 -13.41 -5.99
N LYS A 36 -2.52 -13.35 -6.87
CA LYS A 36 -2.00 -12.10 -7.43
C LYS A 36 -3.08 -11.33 -8.20
N THR A 37 -3.97 -12.04 -8.89
CA THR A 37 -5.05 -11.44 -9.69
C THR A 37 -6.05 -10.71 -8.82
N GLU A 38 -6.45 -11.30 -7.69
CA GLU A 38 -7.36 -10.67 -6.72
C GLU A 38 -6.71 -9.46 -6.06
N ALA A 39 -5.45 -9.58 -5.63
CA ALA A 39 -4.69 -8.46 -5.08
C ALA A 39 -4.62 -7.28 -6.06
N TYR A 40 -4.34 -7.56 -7.33
CA TYR A 40 -4.25 -6.55 -8.38
C TYR A 40 -5.62 -5.91 -8.70
N ALA A 41 -6.68 -6.71 -8.75
CA ALA A 41 -8.04 -6.21 -8.96
C ALA A 41 -8.46 -5.26 -7.83
N ARG A 42 -8.18 -5.62 -6.57
CA ARG A 42 -8.42 -4.77 -5.40
C ARG A 42 -7.62 -3.47 -5.46
N GLU A 43 -6.33 -3.55 -5.78
CA GLU A 43 -5.46 -2.37 -5.90
C GLU A 43 -6.03 -1.38 -6.93
N ARG A 44 -6.46 -1.88 -8.10
CA ARG A 44 -7.11 -1.06 -9.12
C ARG A 44 -8.43 -0.47 -8.66
N GLN A 45 -9.23 -1.24 -7.92
CA GLN A 45 -10.49 -0.76 -7.37
C GLN A 45 -10.27 0.43 -6.43
N ILE A 46 -9.34 0.31 -5.47
CA ILE A 46 -9.02 1.37 -4.49
C ILE A 46 -8.46 2.60 -5.22
N LYS A 47 -7.49 2.41 -6.12
CA LYS A 47 -6.94 3.51 -6.95
C LYS A 47 -8.01 4.19 -7.82
N GLY A 48 -9.00 3.42 -8.27
CA GLY A 48 -10.12 3.89 -9.07
C GLY A 48 -11.11 4.76 -8.31
N TRP A 49 -11.21 4.63 -6.97
CA TRP A 49 -12.14 5.44 -6.17
C TRP A 49 -11.87 6.93 -6.30
N LYS A 50 -10.59 7.34 -6.38
CA LYS A 50 -10.16 8.75 -6.40
C LYS A 50 -10.89 9.60 -5.33
N SER A 51 -11.28 8.97 -4.23
CA SER A 51 -12.15 9.52 -3.20
C SER A 51 -11.49 9.33 -1.85
N ARG A 52 -11.10 10.45 -1.26
CA ARG A 52 -10.46 10.49 0.05
C ARG A 52 -11.33 9.84 1.12
N VAL A 53 -12.63 10.15 1.16
CA VAL A 53 -13.58 9.65 2.16
C VAL A 53 -13.65 8.12 2.15
N ARG A 54 -13.72 7.50 0.95
CA ARG A 54 -13.74 6.04 0.84
C ARG A 54 -12.44 5.38 1.29
N ILE A 55 -11.30 6.01 1.01
CA ILE A 55 -10.00 5.51 1.45
C ILE A 55 -9.89 5.62 2.98
N GLU A 56 -10.33 6.73 3.57
CA GLU A 56 -10.33 6.90 5.03
C GLU A 56 -11.25 5.88 5.72
N GLN A 57 -12.43 5.59 5.18
CA GLN A 57 -13.32 4.52 5.67
C GLN A 57 -12.62 3.14 5.63
N LEU A 58 -11.95 2.83 4.51
CA LEU A 58 -11.21 1.58 4.37
C LEU A 58 -10.09 1.44 5.42
N VAL A 59 -9.34 2.51 5.66
CA VAL A 59 -8.23 2.53 6.63
C VAL A 59 -8.73 2.49 8.08
N THR A 60 -9.84 3.18 8.39
CA THR A 60 -10.38 3.29 9.76
C THR A 60 -11.32 2.14 10.15
N GLY A 61 -11.76 1.33 9.19
CA GLY A 61 -12.68 0.20 9.43
C GLY A 61 -14.09 0.64 9.88
N ARG A 62 -14.48 1.89 9.60
CA ARG A 62 -15.81 2.46 9.91
C ARG A 62 -16.68 2.58 8.66
#